data_AF-A0A934YGT9-F1
#
_entry.id   AF-A0A934YGT9-F1
#
_cell.length_a   1.000
_cell.length_b   1.000
_cell.length_c   1.000
_cell.angle_alpha   90.00
_cell.angle_beta   90.00
_cell.angle_gamma   90.00
#
_symmetry.space_group_name_H-M   'P 1'
#
loop_
_entity.id
_entity.type
_entity.pdbx_description
1 polymer ?
#
loop_
_entity_poly.entity_id
_entity_poly.type
_entity_poly.pdbx_seq_one_letter_code
_entity_poly.pdbx_strand_id
1 'polypeptide(L)'
;MGLTRLLAHEFRKPEYADGPFQALTLPKDLRELEGAFRTPPLRGVTATAPYGHGGSFATLDEVAKHYGLAGLERADPRAVGDVEPWVPNFVDEHRRELVPLLDLLKGELVVP
;
A
#
# COMPACT_ATOMS: atom_id res chain seq x y z
N MET A 1 -22.65 -0.47 13.32
CA MET A 1 -21.24 0.01 13.37
C MET A 1 -20.50 -0.43 12.11
N GLY A 2 -19.41 0.25 11.74
CA GLY A 2 -18.67 -0.01 10.49
C GLY A 2 -18.06 -1.42 10.40
N LEU A 3 -17.55 -1.96 11.51
CA LEU A 3 -16.96 -3.30 11.55
C LEU A 3 -17.96 -4.41 11.20
N THR A 4 -19.17 -4.35 11.73
CA THR A 4 -20.22 -5.32 11.41
C THR A 4 -20.56 -5.30 9.91
N ARG A 5 -20.58 -4.11 9.30
CA ARG A 5 -20.81 -3.96 7.86
C ARG A 5 -19.65 -4.50 7.02
N LEU A 6 -18.42 -4.30 7.46
CA LEU A 6 -17.23 -4.87 6.81
C LEU A 6 -17.22 -6.40 6.86
N LEU A 7 -17.53 -6.98 8.03
CA LEU A 7 -17.53 -8.43 8.20
C LEU A 7 -18.63 -9.12 7.38
N ALA A 8 -19.78 -8.46 7.20
CA ALA A 8 -20.91 -8.95 6.42
C ALA A 8 -20.86 -8.54 4.92
N HIS A 9 -19.78 -7.90 4.47
CA HIS A 9 -19.69 -7.36 3.11
C HIS A 9 -19.66 -8.47 2.05
N GLU A 10 -20.44 -8.35 0.99
CA GLU A 10 -20.58 -9.38 -0.05
C GLU A 10 -19.27 -9.67 -0.80
N PHE A 11 -18.43 -8.65 -0.98
CA PHE A 11 -17.10 -8.78 -1.57
C PHE A 11 -16.04 -9.46 -0.68
N ARG A 12 -16.37 -9.83 0.57
CA ARG A 12 -15.44 -10.54 1.46
C ARG A 12 -15.49 -12.05 1.20
N LYS A 13 -15.14 -12.47 -0.01
CA LYS A 13 -15.11 -13.88 -0.45
C LYS A 13 -13.82 -14.22 -1.19
N PRO A 14 -13.39 -15.49 -1.21
CA PRO A 14 -12.18 -15.91 -1.92
C PRO A 14 -12.19 -15.58 -3.42
N GLU A 15 -13.36 -15.59 -4.07
CA GLU A 15 -13.51 -15.28 -5.49
C GLU A 15 -13.16 -13.83 -5.86
N TYR A 16 -13.09 -12.93 -4.89
CA TYR A 16 -12.71 -11.52 -5.08
C TYR A 16 -11.33 -11.20 -4.51
N ALA A 17 -10.55 -12.19 -4.09
CA ALA A 17 -9.22 -11.98 -3.55
C ALA A 17 -8.16 -12.08 -4.66
N ASP A 18 -7.32 -11.04 -4.77
CA ASP A 18 -6.18 -11.02 -5.71
C ASP A 18 -5.01 -11.92 -5.26
N GLY A 19 -5.14 -12.58 -4.11
CA GLY A 19 -4.16 -13.47 -3.50
C GLY A 19 -4.82 -14.46 -2.53
N PRO A 20 -4.04 -15.16 -1.68
CA PRO A 20 -4.59 -16.08 -0.70
C PRO A 20 -5.67 -15.40 0.15
N PHE A 21 -6.88 -15.96 0.17
CA PHE A 21 -7.98 -15.39 0.96
C PHE A 21 -7.66 -15.48 2.46
N GLN A 22 -7.61 -14.32 3.11
CA GLN A 22 -7.32 -14.22 4.54
C GLN A 22 -8.56 -13.73 5.29
N ALA A 23 -8.91 -14.42 6.37
CA ALA A 23 -9.96 -13.93 7.26
C ALA A 23 -9.47 -12.65 7.95
N LEU A 24 -10.28 -11.58 7.87
CA LEU A 24 -10.07 -10.37 8.67
C LEU A 24 -9.88 -10.76 10.15
N THR A 25 -8.68 -10.57 10.66
CA THR A 25 -8.32 -10.85 12.05
C THR A 25 -7.94 -9.52 12.68
N LEU A 26 -8.53 -9.20 13.83
CA LEU A 26 -8.10 -8.03 14.59
C LEU A 26 -6.89 -8.44 15.44
N PRO A 27 -5.85 -7.59 15.54
CA PRO A 27 -4.73 -7.84 16.42
C PRO A 27 -5.24 -7.96 17.85
N LYS A 28 -4.72 -8.96 18.58
CA LYS A 28 -5.11 -9.19 19.98
C LYS A 28 -4.35 -8.26 20.91
N ASP A 29 -3.18 -7.80 20.46
CA ASP A 29 -2.30 -6.88 21.15
C ASP A 29 -1.93 -5.70 20.23
N LEU A 30 -1.97 -4.47 20.76
CA LEU A 30 -1.60 -3.27 20.01
C LEU A 30 -0.13 -3.26 19.58
N ARG A 31 0.74 -4.00 20.28
CA ARG A 31 2.15 -4.18 19.89
C ARG A 31 2.29 -4.87 18.53
N GLU A 32 1.30 -5.65 18.10
CA GLU A 32 1.26 -6.24 16.75
C GLU A 32 1.11 -5.17 15.66
N LEU A 33 0.66 -3.95 16.01
CA LEU A 33 0.52 -2.82 15.09
C LEU A 33 1.67 -1.81 15.18
N GLU A 34 2.74 -2.11 15.92
CA GLU A 34 3.88 -1.21 16.00
C GLU A 34 4.52 -1.04 14.61
N GLY A 35 4.65 0.21 14.16
CA GLY A 35 5.12 0.54 12.80
C GLY A 35 4.06 0.40 11.70
N ALA A 36 2.85 -0.06 12.01
CA ALA A 36 1.76 -0.12 11.03
C ALA A 36 1.16 1.28 10.80
N PHE A 37 1.05 1.66 9.52
CA PHE A 37 0.40 2.90 9.11
C PHE A 37 -0.87 2.60 8.32
N ARG A 38 -1.86 3.47 8.46
CA ARG A 38 -3.05 3.42 7.60
C ARG A 38 -2.63 3.66 6.15
N THR A 39 -3.04 2.77 5.24
CA THR A 39 -2.86 2.98 3.80
C THR A 39 -3.57 4.26 3.35
N PRO A 40 -2.85 5.27 2.82
CA PRO A 40 -3.46 6.50 2.35
C PRO A 40 -4.18 6.29 1.00
N PRO A 41 -5.22 7.08 0.70
CA PRO A 41 -5.82 7.07 -0.64
C PRO A 41 -4.82 7.64 -1.66
N LEU A 42 -4.86 7.13 -2.90
CA LEU A 42 -3.99 7.59 -3.99
C LEU A 42 -4.61 8.69 -4.87
N ARG A 43 -5.86 9.10 -4.61
CA ARG A 43 -6.52 10.15 -5.38
C ARG A 43 -5.78 11.48 -5.21
N GLY A 44 -5.36 12.09 -6.32
CA GLY A 44 -4.65 13.36 -6.33
C GLY A 44 -3.25 13.31 -5.69
N VAL A 45 -2.68 12.11 -5.47
CA VAL A 45 -1.43 11.93 -4.72
C VAL A 45 -0.27 12.72 -5.33
N THR A 46 -0.21 12.89 -6.65
CA THR A 46 0.96 13.51 -7.28
C THR A 46 1.17 15.00 -6.96
N ALA A 47 0.20 15.63 -6.28
CA ALA A 47 0.28 17.02 -5.80
C ALA A 47 0.53 17.15 -4.29
N THR A 48 0.80 16.04 -3.58
CA THR A 48 0.87 16.02 -2.10
C THR A 48 2.27 15.78 -1.55
N ALA A 49 3.32 16.11 -2.30
CA ALA A 49 4.68 16.02 -1.80
C ALA A 49 4.87 16.84 -0.50
N PRO A 50 5.73 16.40 0.44
CA PRO A 50 6.53 15.17 0.41
C PRO A 50 5.72 13.90 0.74
N TYR A 51 6.28 12.74 0.41
CA TYR A 51 5.60 11.44 0.49
C TYR A 51 6.12 10.55 1.62
N GLY A 52 5.33 9.51 1.92
CA GLY A 52 5.55 8.62 3.07
C GLY A 52 4.98 9.19 4.35
N HIS A 53 4.90 8.37 5.40
CA HIS A 53 4.32 8.78 6.69
C HIS A 53 5.06 9.97 7.33
N GLY A 54 6.40 10.00 7.22
CA GLY A 54 7.23 11.08 7.77
C GLY A 54 7.65 12.14 6.75
N GLY A 55 7.09 12.12 5.52
CA GLY A 55 7.56 13.00 4.44
C GLY A 55 9.00 12.73 4.00
N SER A 56 9.47 11.49 4.14
CA SER A 56 10.88 11.12 3.90
C SER A 56 11.27 11.07 2.41
N PHE A 57 10.30 11.09 1.50
CA PHE A 57 10.53 11.06 0.06
C PHE A 57 10.10 12.39 -0.57
N ALA A 58 10.99 13.02 -1.33
CA ALA A 58 10.70 14.26 -2.03
C ALA A 58 9.86 14.02 -3.29
N THR A 59 9.97 12.84 -3.90
CA THR A 59 9.31 12.52 -5.18
C THR A 59 8.63 11.15 -5.17
N LEU A 60 7.63 10.96 -6.03
CA LEU A 60 6.99 9.65 -6.21
C LEU A 60 7.91 8.63 -6.88
N ASP A 61 8.93 9.06 -7.63
CA ASP A 61 9.94 8.15 -8.17
C ASP A 61 10.80 7.53 -7.06
N GLU A 62 11.12 8.29 -6.01
CA GLU A 62 11.80 7.75 -4.82
C GLU A 62 10.92 6.72 -4.08
N VAL A 63 9.62 7.00 -3.96
CA VAL A 63 8.64 6.04 -3.41
C VAL A 63 8.60 4.77 -4.27
N ALA A 64 8.51 4.92 -5.59
CA ALA A 64 8.48 3.80 -6.52
C ALA A 64 9.76 2.96 -6.45
N LYS A 65 10.93 3.60 -6.32
CA LYS A 65 12.22 2.92 -6.09
C LYS A 65 12.22 2.15 -4.78
N HIS A 66 11.70 2.74 -3.70
CA HIS A 66 11.65 2.10 -2.39
C HIS A 66 10.83 0.80 -2.42
N TYR A 67 9.60 0.86 -2.95
CA TYR A 67 8.73 -0.32 -3.03
C TYR A 67 9.14 -1.30 -4.14
N GLY A 68 9.77 -0.83 -5.21
CA GLY A 68 10.21 -1.67 -6.33
C GLY A 68 11.26 -2.71 -5.97
N LEU A 69 11.91 -2.57 -4.81
CA LEU A 69 12.86 -3.54 -4.25
C LEU A 69 12.18 -4.68 -3.46
N ALA A 70 10.85 -4.61 -3.26
CA ALA A 70 10.06 -5.57 -2.47
C ALA A 70 10.59 -5.84 -1.05
N GLY A 71 11.30 -4.86 -0.47
CA GLY A 71 11.91 -4.96 0.85
C GLY A 71 13.33 -5.54 0.84
N LEU A 72 13.90 -5.69 2.04
CA LEU A 72 15.19 -6.36 2.21
C LEU A 72 14.99 -7.87 2.34
N GLU A 73 16.01 -8.65 2.00
CA GLU A 73 15.98 -10.09 2.27
C GLU A 73 15.76 -10.34 3.77
N ARG A 74 14.98 -11.37 4.11
CA ARG A 74 14.66 -11.72 5.51
C ARG A 74 15.90 -11.96 6.38
N ALA A 75 17.00 -12.38 5.76
CA ALA A 75 18.27 -12.63 6.46
C ALA A 75 19.06 -11.34 6.75
N ASP A 76 18.71 -10.20 6.15
CA ASP A 76 19.37 -8.92 6.42
C ASP A 76 19.01 -8.45 7.85
N PRO A 77 19.99 -8.11 8.70
CA PRO A 77 19.73 -7.68 10.08
C PRO A 77 18.95 -6.37 10.18
N ARG A 78 18.81 -5.63 9.09
CA ARG A 78 18.01 -4.40 9.00
C ARG A 78 16.57 -4.66 8.57
N ALA A 79 16.25 -5.87 8.09
CA ALA A 79 14.90 -6.23 7.70
C ALA A 79 14.00 -6.31 8.94
N VAL A 80 12.85 -5.64 8.87
CA VAL A 80 11.83 -5.63 9.94
C VAL A 80 10.49 -6.03 9.33
N GLY A 81 9.78 -6.95 9.98
CA GLY A 81 8.49 -7.45 9.52
C GLY A 81 8.58 -8.56 8.48
N ASP A 82 7.43 -8.94 7.94
CA ASP A 82 7.30 -9.89 6.84
C ASP A 82 7.04 -9.12 5.53
N VAL A 83 7.63 -9.58 4.43
CA VAL A 83 7.31 -9.10 3.08
C VAL A 83 6.38 -10.09 2.40
N GLU A 84 5.49 -9.62 1.53
CA GLU A 84 4.67 -10.50 0.70
C GLU A 84 5.52 -11.12 -0.44
N PRO A 85 5.85 -12.42 -0.41
CA PRO A 85 6.77 -13.02 -1.38
C PRO A 85 6.23 -13.08 -2.82
N TRP A 86 4.94 -12.81 -3.02
CA TRP A 86 4.32 -12.77 -4.35
C TRP A 86 4.35 -11.37 -4.99
N VAL A 87 4.77 -10.34 -4.26
CA VAL A 87 4.91 -8.99 -4.84
C VAL A 87 6.18 -8.97 -5.68
N PRO A 88 6.08 -8.76 -7.01
CA PRO A 88 7.26 -8.75 -7.86
C PRO A 88 8.08 -7.49 -7.63
N ASN A 89 9.40 -7.60 -7.81
CA ASN A 89 10.25 -6.43 -8.00
C ASN A 89 9.85 -5.71 -9.30
N PHE A 90 9.83 -4.38 -9.28
CA PHE A 90 9.49 -3.57 -10.46
C PHE A 90 10.48 -2.41 -10.63
N VAL A 91 11.77 -2.74 -10.78
CA VAL A 91 12.85 -1.74 -10.91
C VAL A 91 13.07 -1.19 -12.33
N ASP A 92 12.33 -1.74 -13.30
CA ASP A 92 12.54 -1.57 -14.74
C ASP A 92 11.60 -0.50 -15.33
N GLU A 93 11.20 -0.64 -16.61
CA GLU A 93 10.27 0.29 -17.29
C GLU A 93 8.96 0.50 -16.53
N HIS A 94 8.44 -0.53 -15.88
CA HIS A 94 7.23 -0.48 -15.04
C HIS A 94 7.32 0.60 -13.96
N ARG A 95 8.51 0.85 -13.39
CA ARG A 95 8.71 1.92 -12.41
C ARG A 95 8.42 3.30 -13.01
N ARG A 96 8.85 3.51 -14.25
CA ARG A 96 8.74 4.81 -14.95
C ARG A 96 7.30 5.12 -15.32
N GLU A 97 6.46 4.11 -15.46
CA GLU A 97 5.04 4.24 -15.79
C GLU A 97 4.17 4.55 -14.57
N LEU A 98 4.67 4.30 -13.35
CA LEU A 98 3.91 4.49 -12.12
C LEU A 98 3.48 5.95 -11.92
N VAL A 99 4.37 6.90 -12.11
CA VAL A 99 4.04 8.33 -11.92
C VAL A 99 3.00 8.81 -12.93
N PRO A 100 3.13 8.54 -14.24
CA PRO A 100 2.07 8.78 -15.22
C PRO A 100 0.73 8.12 -14.86
N LEU A 101 0.73 6.88 -14.38
CA LEU A 101 -0.48 6.19 -13.94
C LEU A 101 -1.14 6.90 -12.75
N LEU A 102 -0.35 7.30 -11.75
CA LEU A 102 -0.85 8.02 -10.58
C LEU A 102 -1.40 9.41 -10.94
N ASP A 103 -0.87 10.04 -11.98
CA ASP A 103 -1.42 11.28 -12.52
C ASP A 103 -2.83 11.11 -13.08
N LEU A 104 -3.20 9.92 -13.58
CA LEU A 104 -4.58 9.62 -13.99
C LEU A 104 -5.55 9.59 -12.82
N LEU A 105 -5.06 9.43 -11.59
CA LEU A 105 -5.88 9.46 -10.37
C LEU A 105 -6.18 10.89 -9.89
N LYS A 106 -5.77 11.90 -10.65
CA LYS A 106 -6.29 13.26 -10.54
C LYS A 106 -7.73 13.26 -11.03
N GLY A 107 -8.66 13.51 -10.11
CA GLY A 107 -10.04 13.80 -10.46
C GLY A 107 -10.38 15.21 -10.04
N GLU A 108 -11.10 15.96 -10.89
CA GLU A 108 -11.86 17.10 -10.42
C GLU A 108 -13.01 16.58 -9.55
N LEU A 109 -13.15 17.14 -8.35
CA LEU A 109 -14.28 16.86 -7.49
C LEU A 109 -15.49 17.62 -8.07
N VAL A 110 -16.20 17.01 -9.01
CA VAL A 110 -17.49 17.56 -9.46
C VAL A 110 -18.51 17.25 -8.37
N VAL A 111 -18.73 18.24 -7.51
CA VAL A 111 -19.77 18.17 -6.47
C VAL A 111 -21.11 18.50 -7.16
N PRO A 112 -22.13 17.62 -7.09
CA PRO A 112 -23.45 17.91 -7.62
C PRO A 112 -24.19 19.02 -6.85
#